data_AF-A0A9X2HR54-F1
#
_entry.id   AF-A0A9X2HR54-F1
#
_cell.length_a   1.000
_cell.length_b   1.000
_cell.length_c   1.000
_cell.angle_alpha   90.00
_cell.angle_beta   90.00
_cell.angle_gamma   90.00
#
_symmetry.space_group_name_H-M   'P 1'
#
loop_
_entity.id
_entity.type
_entity.pdbx_description
1 polymer ?
#
loop_
_entity_poly.entity_id
_entity_poly.type
_entity_poly.pdbx_seq_one_letter_code
_entity_poly.pdbx_strand_id
1 'polypeptide(L)' 'MIEDREVWACANMLIKQHGGDAWLVVSQRADELLEQGEIEGHRTFLRILRRIEDLERTGPVGSLH' A
#
# COMPACT_ATOMS: atom_id res chain seq x y z
N MET A 1 -6.11 3.63 16.05
CA MET A 1 -6.58 3.56 14.65
C MET A 1 -5.72 4.54 13.88
N ILE A 2 -4.91 4.08 12.92
CA ILE A 2 -3.97 4.94 12.18
C ILE A 2 -4.75 6.02 11.42
N GLU A 3 -4.27 7.26 11.50
CA GLU A 3 -4.88 8.40 10.80
C GLU A 3 -4.68 8.28 9.29
N ASP A 4 -5.63 8.79 8.49
CA ASP A 4 -5.55 8.70 7.03
C ASP A 4 -4.23 9.27 6.49
N ARG A 5 -3.75 10.38 7.08
CA ARG A 5 -2.46 11.00 6.74
C ARG A 5 -1.27 10.07 6.93
N GLU A 6 -1.27 9.26 7.99
CA GLU A 6 -0.20 8.29 8.24
C GLU A 6 -0.25 7.13 7.23
N VAL A 7 -1.45 6.69 6.84
CA VAL A 7 -1.63 5.71 5.75
C VAL A 7 -1.05 6.23 4.43
N TRP A 8 -1.30 7.50 4.09
CA TRP A 8 -0.72 8.14 2.90
C TRP A 8 0.80 8.29 2.99
N ALA A 9 1.32 8.69 4.15
CA ALA A 9 2.76 8.80 4.35
C ALA A 9 3.45 7.44 4.21
N CYS A 10 2.84 6.38 4.77
CA CYS A 10 3.33 5.02 4.66
C CYS A 10 3.30 4.52 3.21
N ALA A 11 2.19 4.71 2.50
CA ALA A 11 2.05 4.38 1.08
C ALA A 11 3.14 5.06 0.21
N ASN A 12 3.33 6.37 0.38
CA ASN A 12 4.35 7.12 -0.36
C ASN A 12 5.78 6.66 -0.01
N MET A 13 6.03 6.31 1.26
CA MET A 13 7.32 5.79 1.71
C MET A 13 7.60 4.40 1.11
N LEU A 14 6.58 3.54 1.00
CA LEU A 14 6.68 2.22 0.38
C LEU A 14 6.94 2.32 -1.13
N ILE A 15 6.24 3.21 -1.83
CA ILE A 15 6.51 3.51 -3.25
C ILE A 15 7.93 4.02 -3.44
N LYS A 16 8.45 4.88 -2.55
CA LYS A 16 9.83 5.36 -2.64
C LYS A 16 10.88 4.27 -2.38
N GLN A 17 10.57 3.28 -1.55
CA GLN A 17 11.49 2.18 -1.22
C GLN A 17 11.48 1.06 -2.25
N HIS A 18 10.29 0.68 -2.73
CA HIS A 18 10.09 -0.49 -3.60
C HIS A 18 9.77 -0.12 -5.05
N GLY A 19 9.56 1.16 -5.37
CA GLY A 19 9.19 1.60 -6.71
C GLY A 19 7.86 1.00 -7.17
N GLY A 20 7.83 0.49 -8.40
CA GLY A 20 6.65 -0.16 -8.99
C GLY A 20 6.30 -1.52 -8.37
N ASP A 21 7.18 -2.10 -7.55
CA ASP A 21 6.89 -3.34 -6.81
C ASP A 21 6.20 -3.08 -5.46
N ALA A 22 5.99 -1.80 -5.08
CA ALA A 22 5.38 -1.46 -3.79
C ALA A 22 4.00 -2.08 -3.60
N TRP A 23 3.18 -2.12 -4.66
CA TRP A 23 1.86 -2.77 -4.61
C TRP A 23 1.98 -4.26 -4.29
N LEU A 24 2.90 -4.97 -4.95
CA LEU A 24 3.10 -6.40 -4.75
C LEU A 24 3.59 -6.72 -3.33
N VAL A 25 4.59 -5.97 -2.84
CA VAL A 25 5.14 -6.15 -1.49
C VAL A 25 4.08 -5.93 -0.42
N VAL A 26 3.25 -4.90 -0.56
CA VAL A 26 2.20 -4.57 0.41
C VAL A 26 1.05 -5.58 0.37
N SER A 27 0.68 -6.06 -0.83
CA SER A 27 -0.32 -7.12 -0.97
C SER A 27 0.14 -8.41 -0.28
N GLN A 28 1.38 -8.83 -0.54
CA GLN A 28 1.95 -10.02 0.06
C GLN A 28 2.02 -9.89 1.59
N ARG A 29 2.41 -8.71 2.10
CA ARG A 29 2.42 -8.45 3.54
C ARG A 29 1.03 -8.46 4.17
N ALA A 30 0.01 -8.01 3.45
CA ALA A 30 -1.36 -8.08 3.91
C ALA A 30 -1.83 -9.54 4.04
N ASP A 31 -1.50 -10.39 3.07
CA ASP A 31 -1.83 -11.82 3.10
C ASP A 31 -1.09 -12.54 4.23
N GLU A 32 0.20 -12.28 4.44
CA GLU A 32 0.97 -12.85 5.57
C GLU A 32 0.32 -12.54 6.93
N LEU A 33 -0.16 -11.30 7.12
CA LEU A 33 -0.85 -10.91 8.36
C LEU A 33 -2.19 -11.62 8.53
N LEU A 34 -2.90 -11.87 7.43
CA LEU A 34 -4.14 -12.64 7.46
C LEU A 34 -3.87 -14.10 7.86
N GLU A 35 -2.83 -14.71 7.31
CA GLU A 35 -2.39 -16.08 7.65
C GLU A 35 -1.97 -16.20 9.12
N GLN A 36 -1.38 -15.15 9.68
CA GLN A 36 -1.02 -15.06 11.09
C GLN A 36 -2.22 -14.79 12.03
N GLY A 37 -3.40 -14.51 11.49
CA GLY A 37 -4.59 -14.14 12.26
C GLY A 37 -4.61 -12.68 12.73
N GLU A 38 -3.66 -11.85 12.27
CA GLU A 38 -3.56 -10.43 12.60
C GLU A 38 -4.50 -9.59 11.73
N ILE A 39 -5.80 -9.68 12.04
CA ILE A 39 -6.87 -9.04 11.26
C ILE A 39 -6.77 -7.50 11.26
N GLU A 40 -6.33 -6.89 12.37
CA GLU A 40 -6.14 -5.45 12.46
C GLU A 40 -4.97 -4.96 11.60
N GLY A 41 -3.88 -5.73 11.58
CA GLY A 41 -2.74 -5.50 10.70
C GLY A 41 -3.15 -5.62 9.23
N HIS A 42 -3.81 -6.72 8.87
CA HIS A 42 -4.32 -6.95 7.52
C HIS A 42 -5.20 -5.79 7.03
N ARG A 43 -6.17 -5.35 7.84
CA ARG A 43 -7.04 -4.20 7.51
C ARG A 43 -6.26 -2.90 7.29
N THR A 44 -5.21 -2.69 8.06
CA THR A 44 -4.34 -1.51 7.92
C THR A 44 -3.57 -1.57 6.60
N PHE A 45 -2.98 -2.72 6.28
CA PHE A 45 -2.25 -2.94 5.03
C PHE A 45 -3.16 -2.82 3.80
N LEU A 46 -4.40 -3.29 3.87
CA LEU A 46 -5.39 -3.08 2.79
C LEU A 46 -5.69 -1.60 2.55
N ARG A 47 -5.74 -0.78 3.60
CA ARG A 47 -5.91 0.69 3.45
C ARG A 47 -4.69 1.30 2.76
N ILE A 48 -3.48 0.88 3.13
CA ILE A 48 -2.24 1.34 2.50
C ILE A 48 -2.21 0.93 1.02
N LEU A 49 -2.54 -0.33 0.70
CA LEU A 49 -2.61 -0.85 -0.65
C LEU A 49 -3.52 0.00 -1.55
N ARG A 50 -4.70 0.36 -1.04
CA ARG A 50 -5.65 1.24 -1.75
C ARG A 50 -5.04 2.62 -2.05
N ARG A 51 -4.29 3.19 -1.11
CA ARG A 51 -3.62 4.48 -1.32
C ARG A 51 -2.45 4.38 -2.30
N ILE A 52 -1.74 3.26 -2.31
CA ILE A 52 -0.69 2.99 -3.32
C ILE A 52 -1.32 2.94 -4.71
N GLU A 53 -2.40 2.18 -4.89
CA GLU A 53 -3.12 2.12 -6.16
C GLU A 53 -3.62 3.50 -6.62
N ASP A 54 -4.16 4.31 -5.70
CA ASP A 54 -4.53 5.71 -5.99
C ASP A 54 -3.30 6.54 -6.39
N LEU A 55 -2.17 6.44 -5.68
CA LEU A 55 -0.95 7.20 -5.99
C LEU A 55 -0.35 6.81 -7.34
N GLU A 56 -0.30 5.52 -7.66
CA GLU A 56 0.19 5.02 -8.95
C GLU A 56 -0.74 5.42 -10.09
N ARG A 57 -2.06 5.37 -9.87
CA ARG A 57 -3.07 5.82 -10.84
C ARG A 57 -3.07 7.33 -11.05
N THR A 58 -2.70 8.11 -10.03
CA THR A 58 -2.61 9.58 -10.09
C THR A 58 -1.18 10.08 -10.36
N GLY A 59 -0.23 9.17 -10.56
CA GLY A 59 1.11 9.49 -11.05
C GLY A 59 1.06 10.21 -12.40
N PRO A 60 2.11 11.00 -12.76
CA PRO A 60 2.06 11.85 -13.94
C PRO A 60 1.67 11.02 -15.15
N VAL A 61 0.68 11.49 -15.92
CA VAL A 61 0.35 10.99 -17.26
C VAL A 61 1.66 10.71 -17.99
N GLY A 62 2.01 9.43 -18.10
CA GLY A 62 3.38 9.03 -18.35
C GLY A 62 3.50 7.52 -18.38
N SER A 63 2.92 6.95 -19.44
CA SER A 63 3.15 5.59 -19.93
C SER A 63 2.48 4.46 -19.16
N LEU A 64 1.30 4.03 -19.63
CA LEU A 64 1.05 2.67 -20.14
C LEU A 64 -0.45 2.47 -20.46
N HIS A 65 -0.86 2.85 -21.66
CA HIS A 65 -1.31 1.91 -22.69
C HIS A 65 -1.17 2.56 -24.07
#